data_AF-A0A662KML1-F1
#
_entry.id   AF-A0A662KML1-F1
#
_cell.length_a   1.000
_cell.length_b   1.000
_cell.length_c   1.000
_cell.angle_alpha   90.00
_cell.angle_beta   90.00
_cell.angle_gamma   90.00
#
_symmetry.space_group_name_H-M   'P 1'
#
loop_
_entity.id
_entity.type
_entity.pdbx_description
1 polymer ?
#
loop_
_entity_poly.entity_id
_entity_poly.type
_entity_poly.pdbx_seq_one_letter_code
_entity_poly.pdbx_strand_id
1 'polypeptide(L)'
;MRILVVYNHDRTFIHKDIDLLKQHFDVKTYFYSKEKNLFKLKKLVKWCDTIYCWFASYHCVLPFLFANFYKKKKIVVVGGYDACNIKGYGIFSTWKGRKLA
;
A
#
# COMPACT_ATOMS: atom_id res chain seq x y z
N MET A 1 18.65 1.61 -1.47
CA MET A 1 17.39 1.37 -2.22
C MET A 1 16.30 2.24 -1.60
N ARG A 2 15.50 2.92 -2.41
CA ARG A 2 14.41 3.80 -1.97
C ARG A 2 13.08 3.07 -2.04
N ILE A 3 12.35 3.05 -0.92
CA ILE A 3 11.05 2.38 -0.81
C ILE A 3 9.98 3.41 -0.50
N LEU A 4 8.89 3.40 -1.28
CA LEU A 4 7.66 4.10 -0.93
C LEU A 4 6.70 3.11 -0.27
N VAL A 5 6.44 3.28 1.02
CA VAL A 5 5.43 2.50 1.74
C VAL A 5 4.09 3.21 1.64
N VAL A 6 3.08 2.55 1.07
CA VAL A 6 1.71 3.03 0.98
C VAL A 6 0.83 2.18 1.90
N TYR A 7 0.07 2.83 2.77
CA TYR A 7 -0.83 2.14 3.70
C TYR A 7 -2.11 2.96 3.91
N ASN A 8 -3.18 2.28 4.33
CA ASN A 8 -4.51 2.89 4.48
C ASN A 8 -5.02 2.94 5.91
N HIS A 9 -4.36 2.27 6.87
CA HIS A 9 -4.79 2.26 8.27
C HIS A 9 -3.66 2.70 9.20
N ASP A 10 -4.01 3.48 10.21
CA ASP A 10 -3.08 3.89 11.26
C ASP A 10 -3.06 2.82 12.35
N ARG A 11 -2.11 1.88 12.26
CA ARG A 11 -1.99 0.74 13.18
C ARG A 11 -0.56 0.61 13.67
N THR A 12 -0.40 0.23 14.92
CA THR A 12 0.92 0.10 15.58
C THR A 12 1.83 -0.90 14.87
N PHE A 13 1.30 -2.02 14.36
CA PHE A 13 2.09 -2.99 13.62
C PHE A 13 2.62 -2.44 12.28
N ILE A 14 1.85 -1.61 11.58
CA ILE A 14 2.28 -0.97 10.32
C ILE A 14 3.48 -0.06 10.58
N HIS A 15 3.44 0.72 11.67
CA HIS A 15 4.55 1.60 12.03
C HIS A 15 5.79 0.83 12.45
N LYS A 16 5.63 -0.25 13.24
CA LYS A 16 6.75 -1.13 13.58
C LYS A 16 7.42 -1.71 12.33
N ASP A 17 6.63 -2.16 11.35
CA ASP A 17 7.17 -2.66 10.07
C ASP A 17 7.91 -1.54 9.30
N ILE A 18 7.35 -0.34 9.26
CA ILE A 18 7.99 0.82 8.62
C ILE A 18 9.32 1.16 9.29
N ASP A 19 9.37 1.12 10.63
CA ASP A 19 10.57 1.42 11.38
C ASP A 19 11.66 0.35 11.17
N LEU A 20 11.28 -0.93 11.10
CA LEU A 20 12.18 -2.00 10.68
C LEU A 20 12.70 -1.80 9.25
N LEU A 21 11.83 -1.40 8.31
CA LEU A 21 12.26 -1.11 6.93
C LEU A 21 13.24 0.07 6.87
N LYS A 22 13.02 1.12 7.67
CA LYS A 22 13.91 2.30 7.75
C LYS A 22 15.30 1.98 8.27
N GLN A 23 15.47 0.91 9.05
CA GLN A 23 16.79 0.47 9.53
C GLN A 23 17.69 -0.01 8.38
N HIS A 24 17.11 -0.45 7.25
CA HIS A 24 17.84 -1.04 6.14
C HIS A 24 17.70 -0.27 4.81
N PHE A 25 16.69 0.61 4.68
CA PHE A 25 16.36 1.29 3.43
C PHE A 25 15.99 2.76 3.63
N ASP A 26 16.07 3.54 2.55
CA ASP A 26 15.56 4.92 2.52
C ASP A 26 14.04 4.86 2.26
N VAL A 27 13.25 5.04 3.32
CA VAL A 27 11.80 4.82 3.29
C VAL A 27 11.06 6.15 3.38
N LYS A 28 10.14 6.37 2.44
CA LYS A 28 9.08 7.39 2.57
C LYS A 28 7.72 6.72 2.67
N THR A 29 6.81 7.38 3.37
CA THR A 29 5.47 6.88 3.60
C THR A 29 4.40 7.72 2.88
N TYR A 30 3.30 7.07 2.53
CA TYR A 30 2.09 7.72 2.03
C TYR A 30 0.87 7.10 2.69
N PHE A 31 0.26 7.84 3.62
CA PHE A 31 -0.93 7.41 4.33
C PHE A 31 -2.18 7.79 3.53
N TYR A 32 -2.71 6.84 2.75
CA TYR A 32 -3.71 7.10 1.72
C TYR A 32 -5.03 7.68 2.25
N SER A 33 -5.50 7.23 3.41
CA SER A 33 -6.74 7.73 4.02
C SER A 33 -6.66 9.22 4.39
N LYS A 34 -5.46 9.71 4.78
CA LYS A 34 -5.23 11.10 5.16
C LYS A 34 -4.74 11.95 3.99
N GLU A 35 -3.96 11.36 3.10
CA GLU A 35 -3.32 12.04 1.98
C GLU A 35 -3.97 11.64 0.66
N LYS A 36 -4.79 12.52 0.10
CA LYS A 36 -5.44 12.34 -1.21
C LYS A 36 -4.78 13.14 -2.33
N ASN A 37 -3.61 13.72 -2.07
CA ASN A 37 -2.89 14.53 -3.05
C ASN A 37 -2.17 13.63 -4.07
N LEU A 38 -2.73 13.55 -5.28
CA LEU A 38 -2.20 12.76 -6.39
C LEU A 38 -0.85 13.26 -6.91
N PHE A 39 -0.60 14.57 -6.89
CA PHE A 39 0.69 15.13 -7.32
C PHE A 39 1.80 14.72 -6.36
N LYS A 40 1.52 14.74 -5.05
CA LYS A 40 2.44 14.25 -4.02
C LYS A 40 2.72 12.76 -4.20
N LEU A 41 1.69 11.94 -4.42
CA LEU A 41 1.85 10.51 -4.71
C LEU A 41 2.74 10.30 -5.94
N LYS A 42 2.45 10.97 -7.06
CA LYS A 42 3.23 10.88 -8.29
C LYS A 42 4.70 11.25 -8.07
N LYS A 43 4.97 12.32 -7.31
CA LYS A 43 6.34 12.73 -6.97
C LYS A 43 7.07 11.67 -6.13
N LEU A 44 6.38 11.07 -5.16
CA LEU A 44 6.93 10.00 -4.33
C LEU A 44 7.19 8.72 -5.13
N VAL A 45 6.28 8.34 -6.02
CA VAL A 45 6.47 7.18 -6.92
C VAL A 45 7.68 7.39 -7.83
N LYS A 46 7.85 8.60 -8.39
CA LYS A 46 9.03 8.92 -9.21
C LYS A 46 10.33 8.82 -8.41
N TRP A 47 10.31 9.21 -7.13
CA TRP A 47 11.45 9.18 -6.22
C TRP A 47 11.86 7.75 -5.82
N CYS A 48 10.93 6.83 -5.62
CA CYS A 48 11.27 5.49 -5.14
C CYS A 48 11.81 4.55 -6.24
N ASP A 49 12.42 3.44 -5.82
CA ASP A 49 12.80 2.32 -6.70
C ASP A 49 11.77 1.19 -6.61
N THR A 50 11.17 1.01 -5.42
CA THR A 50 10.14 0.00 -5.12
C THR A 50 8.97 0.64 -4.37
N ILE A 51 7.74 0.30 -4.76
CA ILE A 51 6.53 0.59 -3.99
C ILE A 51 6.17 -0.64 -3.16
N TYR A 52 5.94 -0.42 -1.86
CA TYR A 52 5.49 -1.41 -0.91
C TYR A 52 4.10 -1.02 -0.39
N CYS A 53 3.06 -1.73 -0.83
CA CYS A 53 1.71 -1.49 -0.37
C CYS A 53 1.34 -2.45 0.76
N TRP A 54 0.97 -1.90 1.91
CA TRP A 54 0.46 -2.64 3.06
C TRP A 54 -1.04 -2.91 2.85
N PHE A 55 -1.44 -4.19 2.79
CA PHE A 55 -2.79 -4.76 2.54
C PHE A 55 -3.24 -4.54 1.09
N ALA A 56 -3.81 -5.57 0.49
CA ALA A 56 -4.35 -5.52 -0.86
C ALA A 56 -5.72 -4.82 -0.83
N SER A 57 -5.75 -3.56 -1.26
CA SER A 57 -6.95 -2.70 -1.25
C SER A 57 -6.82 -1.59 -2.31
N TYR A 58 -7.89 -0.82 -2.56
CA TYR A 58 -7.99 0.22 -3.58
C TYR A 58 -6.89 1.28 -3.49
N HIS A 59 -6.31 1.53 -2.31
CA HIS A 59 -5.16 2.44 -2.17
C HIS A 59 -3.92 1.97 -2.93
N CYS A 60 -3.85 0.70 -3.34
CA CYS A 60 -2.75 0.16 -4.13
C CYS A 60 -2.87 0.49 -5.63
N VAL A 61 -4.08 0.75 -6.12
CA VAL A 61 -4.37 0.86 -7.56
C VAL A 61 -3.63 2.04 -8.18
N LEU A 62 -3.82 3.25 -7.64
CA LEU A 62 -3.19 4.46 -8.18
C LEU A 62 -1.65 4.43 -8.08
N PRO A 63 -1.03 4.08 -6.94
CA PRO A 63 0.42 3.90 -6.87
C PRO A 63 0.95 2.91 -7.91
N PHE A 64 0.24 1.81 -8.17
CA PHE A 64 0.69 0.77 -9.11
C PHE A 64 0.51 1.19 -10.56
N LEU A 65 -0.52 1.97 -10.89
CA LEU A 65 -0.64 2.60 -12.20
C LEU A 65 0.54 3.54 -12.46
N PHE A 66 0.90 4.38 -11.49
CA PHE A 66 2.09 5.22 -11.59
C PHE A 66 3.38 4.39 -11.64
N ALA A 67 3.46 3.29 -10.88
CA ALA A 67 4.61 2.38 -10.92
C ALA A 67 4.81 1.78 -12.31
N ASN A 68 3.74 1.34 -12.97
CA ASN A 68 3.79 0.81 -14.34
C ASN A 68 4.34 1.87 -15.29
N PHE A 69 3.82 3.10 -15.21
CA PHE A 69 4.27 4.22 -16.04
C PHE A 69 5.76 4.53 -15.83
N TYR A 70 6.22 4.51 -14.57
CA TYR A 70 7.62 4.79 -14.20
C TYR A 70 8.52 3.55 -14.14
N LYS A 71 8.04 2.38 -14.57
CA LYS A 71 8.74 1.08 -14.52
C LYS A 71 9.33 0.75 -13.14
N LYS A 72 8.59 1.02 -12.05
CA LYS A 72 9.00 0.75 -10.67
C LYS A 72 8.62 -0.65 -10.22
N LYS A 73 9.41 -1.24 -9.31
CA LYS A 73 9.07 -2.52 -8.67
C LYS A 73 7.86 -2.33 -7.75
N LYS A 74 7.03 -3.37 -7.63
CA LYS A 74 5.76 -3.33 -6.89
C LYS A 74 5.67 -4.53 -5.96
N ILE A 75 5.38 -4.29 -4.70
CA ILE A 75 5.15 -5.31 -3.68
C ILE A 75 3.80 -5.01 -3.03
N VAL A 76 2.92 -6.01 -2.94
CA VAL A 76 1.72 -5.98 -2.10
C VAL A 76 1.92 -6.97 -0.98
N VAL A 77 1.72 -6.52 0.25
CA VAL A 77 1.57 -7.40 1.41
C VAL A 77 0.10 -7.77 1.51
N VAL A 78 -0.18 -9.07 1.50
CA VAL A 78 -1.54 -9.60 1.59
C VAL A 78 -1.74 -10.16 3.00
N GLY A 79 -2.76 -9.71 3.71
CA GLY A 79 -3.16 -10.29 4.99
C GLY A 79 -4.15 -11.43 4.84
N GLY A 80 -4.43 -12.15 5.93
CA GLY A 80 -5.46 -13.21 5.93
C GLY A 80 -6.84 -12.71 5.50
N TYR A 81 -7.20 -11.47 5.87
CA TYR A 81 -8.48 -10.87 5.49
C TYR A 81 -8.58 -10.53 3.99
N ASP A 82 -7.45 -10.25 3.35
CA ASP A 82 -7.35 -9.93 1.92
C ASP A 82 -7.33 -11.19 1.06
N ALA A 83 -6.61 -12.22 1.52
CA ALA A 83 -6.42 -13.48 0.79
C ALA A 83 -7.62 -14.43 0.90
N CYS A 84 -8.54 -14.19 1.84
CA CYS A 84 -9.61 -15.13 2.13
C CYS A 84 -10.71 -15.12 1.07
N ASN A 85 -11.07 -16.33 0.60
CA ASN A 85 -12.15 -16.56 -0.36
C ASN A 85 -13.34 -17.33 0.26
N ILE A 86 -13.41 -17.43 1.59
CA ILE A 86 -14.53 -18.10 2.26
C ILE A 86 -15.74 -17.17 2.19
N LYS A 87 -16.88 -17.67 1.70
CA LYS A 87 -18.10 -16.86 1.58
C LYS A 87 -18.49 -16.27 2.94
N GLY A 88 -18.64 -14.95 3.01
CA GLY A 88 -18.99 -14.25 4.25
C GLY A 88 -17.81 -13.95 5.17
N TYR A 89 -16.59 -14.38 4.81
CA TYR A 89 -15.39 -14.20 5.61
C TYR A 89 -14.21 -13.77 4.73
N GLY A 90 -13.81 -12.50 4.82
CA GLY A 90 -12.79 -11.88 3.95
C GLY A 90 -13.32 -10.63 3.26
N ILE A 91 -12.45 -9.63 3.05
CA ILE A 91 -12.89 -8.32 2.56
C ILE A 91 -13.51 -8.40 1.16
N PHE A 92 -12.99 -9.26 0.31
CA PHE A 92 -13.49 -9.43 -1.07
C PHE A 92 -14.61 -10.47 -1.20
N SER A 93 -14.94 -11.20 -0.12
CA SER A 93 -15.97 -12.24 -0.12
C SER A 93 -17.41 -11.69 0.03
N THR A 94 -17.55 -10.42 0.42
CA THR A 94 -18.85 -9.77 0.65
C THR A 94 -18.98 -8.47 -0.15
N TRP A 95 -20.20 -8.11 -0.54
CA TRP A 95 -20.45 -6.86 -1.28
C TRP A 95 -20.10 -5.61 -0.46
N LYS A 96 -20.42 -5.62 0.85
CA LYS A 96 -20.03 -4.54 1.78
C LYS A 96 -18.52 -4.46 1.91
N GLY A 97 -17.84 -5.59 2.08
CA GLY A 97 -16.38 -5.63 2.18
C GLY A 97 -15.69 -5.09 0.93
N ARG A 98 -16.17 -5.44 -0.27
CA ARG A 98 -15.65 -4.89 -1.53
C ARG A 98 -15.76 -3.38 -1.61
N LYS A 99 -16.78 -2.75 -1.02
CA LYS A 99 -16.90 -1.28 -0.96
C LYS A 99 -15.95 -0.62 0.03
N LEU A 100 -15.50 -1.37 1.04
CA LEU A 100 -14.60 -0.92 2.10
C LEU A 100 -13.14 -1.26 1.82
N ALA A 101 -12.91 -2.13 0.83
CA ALA A 101 -11.59 -2.50 0.35
C ALA A 101 -10.90 -1.35 -0.35
#